data_AF-A0A375AES0-F1
#
_entry.id   AF-A0A375AES0-F1
#
_cell.length_a   1.000
_cell.length_b   1.000
_cell.length_c   1.000
_cell.angle_alpha   90.00
_cell.angle_beta   90.00
_cell.angle_gamma   90.00
#
_symmetry.space_group_name_H-M   'P 1'
#
loop_
_entity.id
_entity.type
_entity.pdbx_description
1 polymer ?
#
loop_
_entity_poly.entity_id
_entity_poly.type
_entity_poly.pdbx_seq_one_letter_code
_entity_poly.pdbx_strand_id
1 'polypeptide(L)'
;MRKKYVAVALLTLAASMSGTAAASNYPCRSPEWNLWIESLVNTRDQYSNLEIGSPIWQQAVESRLPASSWPSRNSVLWCATVEQKIASIKK
;
A
#
# COMPACT_ATOMS: atom_id res chain seq x y z
N MET A 1 -50.31 -4.15 -24.95
CA MET A 1 -48.94 -3.93 -25.44
C MET A 1 -48.05 -3.42 -24.32
N ARG A 2 -46.74 -3.67 -24.45
CA ARG A 2 -45.59 -3.21 -23.64
C ARG A 2 -45.28 -3.97 -22.35
N LYS A 3 -44.55 -5.07 -22.55
CA LYS A 3 -43.64 -5.67 -21.58
C LYS A 3 -42.54 -4.65 -21.25
N LYS A 4 -42.23 -4.45 -19.98
CA LYS A 4 -41.00 -3.76 -19.54
C LYS A 4 -40.20 -4.75 -18.70
N TYR A 5 -39.16 -5.31 -19.31
CA TYR A 5 -38.12 -6.05 -18.62
C TYR A 5 -37.24 -5.01 -17.92
N VAL A 6 -37.16 -5.07 -16.59
CA VAL A 6 -36.15 -4.33 -15.83
C VAL A 6 -35.03 -5.32 -15.53
N ALA A 7 -33.88 -5.07 -16.13
CA ALA A 7 -32.67 -5.85 -15.98
C ALA A 7 -31.93 -5.48 -14.69
N VAL A 8 -31.61 -6.52 -13.91
CA VAL A 8 -30.32 -6.84 -13.25
C VAL A 8 -29.36 -5.68 -12.94
N ALA A 9 -29.03 -5.54 -11.66
CA ALA A 9 -27.64 -5.62 -11.17
C ALA A 9 -27.62 -5.77 -9.64
N LEU A 10 -27.35 -6.98 -9.15
CA LEU A 10 -26.80 -7.19 -7.81
C LEU A 10 -25.40 -6.55 -7.77
N LEU A 11 -25.20 -5.58 -6.89
CA LEU A 11 -23.87 -5.15 -6.46
C LEU A 11 -23.80 -5.25 -4.93
N THR A 12 -23.91 -6.47 -4.42
CA THR A 12 -23.45 -6.80 -3.07
C THR A 12 -21.94 -6.97 -3.09
N LEU A 13 -21.18 -5.87 -3.05
CA LEU A 13 -19.79 -5.96 -2.63
C LEU A 13 -19.75 -6.06 -1.11
N ALA A 14 -19.93 -7.30 -0.63
CA ALA A 14 -19.35 -7.72 0.64
C ALA A 14 -17.83 -7.72 0.47
N ALA A 15 -17.18 -6.69 0.97
CA ALA A 15 -15.79 -6.79 1.41
C ALA A 15 -15.74 -6.23 2.83
N SER A 16 -16.11 -7.08 3.78
CA SER A 16 -15.73 -6.96 5.18
C SER A 16 -14.20 -7.03 5.27
N MET A 17 -13.53 -5.92 5.00
CA MET A 17 -12.12 -5.72 5.33
C MET A 17 -12.05 -5.30 6.80
N SER A 18 -12.40 -6.22 7.70
CA SER A 18 -12.07 -6.12 9.12
C SER A 18 -10.57 -6.36 9.25
N GLY A 19 -9.83 -5.30 9.01
CA GLY A 19 -8.39 -5.27 9.01
C GLY A 19 -7.95 -3.85 8.78
N THR A 20 -8.29 -2.95 9.72
CA THR A 20 -7.57 -1.69 9.86
C THR A 20 -6.14 -2.05 10.27
N ALA A 21 -5.33 -2.50 9.30
CA ALA A 21 -3.90 -2.26 9.37
C ALA A 21 -3.80 -0.76 9.66
N ALA A 22 -3.14 -0.38 10.75
CA ALA A 22 -3.05 1.00 11.17
C ALA A 22 -2.46 1.79 9.99
N ALA A 23 -3.35 2.43 9.23
CA ALA A 23 -2.96 3.29 8.15
C ALA A 23 -2.16 4.40 8.79
N SER A 24 -1.08 4.83 8.15
CA SER A 24 -0.36 5.97 8.68
C SER A 24 -1.31 7.18 8.74
N ASN A 25 -1.13 8.04 9.74
CA ASN A 25 -1.82 9.34 9.78
C ASN A 25 -1.21 10.34 8.78
N TYR A 26 -0.21 9.92 8.00
CA TYR A 26 0.53 10.77 7.08
C TYR A 26 0.03 10.57 5.64
N PRO A 27 -0.06 11.63 4.82
CA PRO A 27 -0.40 11.47 3.41
C PRO A 27 0.59 10.55 2.70
N CYS A 28 0.10 9.65 1.84
CA CYS A 28 0.92 8.75 1.04
C CYS A 28 2.05 9.50 0.31
N ARG A 29 3.30 9.04 0.52
CA ARG A 29 4.55 9.62 -0.02
C ARG A 29 4.89 11.03 0.46
N SER A 30 4.19 11.57 1.47
CA SER A 30 4.67 12.76 2.18
C SER A 30 6.05 12.49 2.81
N PRO A 31 6.87 13.52 3.05
CA PRO A 31 8.16 13.35 3.74
C PRO A 31 8.02 12.59 5.07
N GLU A 32 7.00 12.91 5.86
CA GLU A 32 6.70 12.26 7.14
C GLU A 32 6.35 10.78 6.95
N TRP A 33 5.56 10.47 5.92
CA TRP A 33 5.23 9.09 5.56
C TRP A 33 6.49 8.31 5.17
N ASN A 34 7.34 8.86 4.30
CA ASN A 34 8.54 8.16 3.84
C ASN A 34 9.52 7.90 5.00
N LEU A 35 9.68 8.87 5.92
CA LEU A 35 10.50 8.72 7.12
C LEU A 35 9.94 7.64 8.06
N TRP A 36 8.61 7.60 8.23
CA TRP A 36 7.96 6.58 9.02
C TRP A 36 8.19 5.18 8.43
N ILE A 37 7.99 5.00 7.11
CA ILE A 37 8.30 3.74 6.43
C ILE A 37 9.77 3.36 6.61
N GLU A 38 10.69 4.31 6.44
CA GLU A 38 12.11 4.05 6.62
C GLU A 38 12.44 3.59 8.05
N SER A 39 11.80 4.16 9.07
CA SER A 39 11.97 3.71 10.46
C SER A 39 11.54 2.27 10.71
N LEU A 40 10.65 1.73 9.86
CA LEU A 40 10.09 0.39 9.99
C LEU A 40 10.79 -0.64 9.11
N VAL A 41 11.14 -0.26 7.89
CA VAL A 41 11.73 -1.14 6.88
C VAL A 41 13.26 -1.11 6.92
N ASN A 42 13.84 0.00 7.37
CA ASN A 42 15.28 0.23 7.47
C ASN A 42 16.01 -0.14 6.16
N THR A 43 15.63 0.51 5.07
CA THR A 43 16.21 0.23 3.75
C THR A 43 17.68 0.64 3.69
N ARG A 44 18.07 1.67 4.44
CA ARG A 44 19.43 2.23 4.46
C ARG A 44 20.49 1.29 5.07
N ASP A 45 20.07 0.28 5.81
CA ASP A 45 20.95 -0.79 6.31
C ASP A 45 21.53 -1.65 5.17
N GLN A 46 20.78 -1.88 4.08
CA GLN A 46 21.26 -2.61 2.91
C GLN A 46 21.79 -1.72 1.79
N TYR A 47 21.25 -0.50 1.69
CA TYR A 47 21.59 0.43 0.61
C TYR A 47 22.03 1.75 1.23
N SER A 48 23.33 1.90 1.45
CA SER A 48 23.89 3.13 2.00
C SER A 48 23.57 4.32 1.09
N ASN A 49 23.19 5.46 1.70
CA ASN A 49 22.88 6.72 1.01
C ASN A 49 21.66 6.74 0.08
N LEU A 50 20.61 5.96 0.35
CA LEU A 50 19.33 6.16 -0.35
C LEU A 50 18.66 7.49 0.05
N GLU A 51 18.26 8.26 -0.96
CA GLU A 51 17.37 9.40 -0.79
C GLU A 51 15.95 8.90 -0.51
N ILE A 52 15.46 9.16 0.70
CA ILE A 52 14.15 8.73 1.17
C ILE A 52 13.06 9.39 0.32
N GLY A 53 12.12 8.57 -0.18
CA GLY A 53 11.05 9.02 -1.09
C GLY A 53 11.42 8.96 -2.58
N SER A 54 12.69 8.73 -2.92
CA SER A 54 13.11 8.54 -4.31
C SER A 54 12.56 7.25 -4.94
N PRO A 55 12.53 7.12 -6.28
CA PRO A 55 12.14 5.88 -6.94
C PRO A 55 13.02 4.68 -6.57
N ILE A 56 14.30 4.91 -6.28
CA ILE A 56 15.23 3.85 -5.85
C ILE A 56 14.90 3.41 -4.42
N TRP A 57 14.57 4.37 -3.55
CA TRP A 57 14.07 4.04 -2.20
C TRP A 57 12.79 3.21 -2.25
N GLN A 58 11.85 3.53 -3.15
CA GLN A 58 10.63 2.74 -3.33
C GLN A 58 10.95 1.29 -3.74
N GLN A 59 11.93 1.09 -4.64
CA GLN A 59 12.40 -0.24 -5.02
C GLN A 59 13.03 -1.00 -3.85
N ALA A 60 13.78 -0.31 -3.00
CA ALA A 60 14.37 -0.90 -1.80
C ALA A 60 13.30 -1.27 -0.74
N VAL A 61 12.22 -0.50 -0.63
CA VAL A 61 11.07 -0.87 0.20
C VAL A 61 10.41 -2.14 -0.34
N GLU A 62 10.23 -2.22 -1.66
CA GLU A 62 9.66 -3.41 -2.33
C GLU A 62 10.52 -4.67 -2.15
N SER A 63 11.85 -4.54 -2.11
CA SER A 63 12.76 -5.68 -1.95
C SER A 63 12.81 -6.21 -0.52
N ARG A 64 12.53 -5.36 0.48
CA ARG A 64 12.51 -5.73 1.90
C ARG A 64 11.18 -6.34 2.34
N LEU A 65 10.08 -6.03 1.65
CA LEU A 65 8.74 -6.46 2.05
C LEU A 65 8.27 -7.69 1.24
N PRO A 66 7.71 -8.73 1.88
CA PRO A 66 7.30 -9.95 1.20
C PRO A 66 5.99 -9.73 0.41
N ALA A 67 6.15 -9.43 -0.88
CA ALA A 67 5.04 -9.30 -1.83
C ALA A 67 5.35 -10.04 -3.14
N SER A 68 4.35 -10.74 -3.67
CA SER A 68 4.41 -11.41 -4.97
C SER A 68 4.31 -10.44 -6.14
N SER A 69 3.66 -9.29 -5.93
CA SER A 69 3.47 -8.25 -6.93
C SER A 69 3.18 -6.91 -6.26
N TRP A 70 3.59 -5.83 -6.91
CA TRP A 70 3.39 -4.46 -6.43
C TRP A 70 2.47 -3.66 -7.36
N PRO A 71 1.55 -2.85 -6.82
CA PRO A 71 0.88 -1.82 -7.61
C PRO A 71 1.89 -0.80 -8.18
N SER A 72 1.44 0.04 -9.11
CA SER A 72 2.27 1.14 -9.62
C SER A 72 2.76 2.03 -8.47
N ARG A 73 4.06 2.29 -8.40
CA ARG A 73 4.71 3.12 -7.35
C ARG A 73 4.13 4.53 -7.19
N ASN A 74 3.51 5.05 -8.25
CA ASN A 74 2.88 6.37 -8.23
C ASN A 74 1.43 6.36 -7.73
N SER A 75 0.88 5.17 -7.40
CA SER A 75 -0.49 5.01 -6.96
C SER A 75 -0.60 5.02 -5.43
N VAL A 76 -1.74 5.50 -4.92
CA VAL A 76 -2.08 5.37 -3.49
C VAL A 76 -2.21 3.91 -3.05
N LEU A 77 -2.51 3.01 -4.00
CA LEU A 77 -2.57 1.57 -3.75
C LEU A 77 -1.19 1.01 -3.38
N TRP A 78 -0.10 1.56 -3.93
CA TRP A 78 1.25 1.15 -3.54
C TRP A 78 1.51 1.46 -2.05
N CYS A 79 1.18 2.67 -1.59
CA CYS A 79 1.28 3.04 -0.18
C CYS A 79 0.47 2.11 0.72
N ALA A 80 -0.79 1.84 0.36
CA ALA A 80 -1.65 0.94 1.12
C ALA A 80 -1.07 -0.48 1.20
N THR A 81 -0.51 -0.99 0.10
CA THR A 81 0.15 -2.31 0.09
C THR A 81 1.40 -2.30 0.96
N VAL A 82 2.25 -1.26 0.91
CA VAL A 82 3.43 -1.14 1.77
C VAL A 82 3.02 -1.20 3.25
N GLU A 83 2.03 -0.41 3.64
CA GLU A 83 1.50 -0.39 5.01
C GLU A 83 0.95 -1.76 5.44
N GLN A 84 0.18 -2.42 4.57
CA GLN A 84 -0.34 -3.75 4.82
C GLN A 84 0.79 -4.77 5.04
N LYS A 85 1.84 -4.72 4.22
CA LYS A 85 2.97 -5.66 4.32
C LYS A 85 3.78 -5.42 5.58
N ILE A 86 4.05 -4.17 5.94
CA ILE A 86 4.70 -3.82 7.20
C ILE A 86 3.88 -4.34 8.39
N ALA A 87 2.56 -4.15 8.39
CA ALA A 87 1.68 -4.66 9.44
C ALA A 87 1.68 -6.19 9.53
N SER A 88 1.91 -6.89 8.42
CA SER A 88 1.99 -8.36 8.39
C SER A 88 3.28 -8.93 8.97
N ILE A 89 4.38 -8.16 8.96
CA ILE A 89 5.69 -8.59 9.49
C ILE A 89 5.75 -8.43 11.03
N LYS A 90 4.95 -7.51 11.58
CA LYS A 90 4.91 -7.22 13.03
C LYS A 90 4.01 -8.17 13.84
N LYS A 91 3.42 -9.20 13.22
CA LYS A 91 2.65 -10.25 13.90
C LYS A 91 3.53 -11.45 14.18
#